data_AF-A0AA88ILD1-F1
#
_entry.id   AF-A0AA88ILD1-F1
#
_cell.length_a   1.000
_cell.length_b   1.000
_cell.length_c   1.000
_cell.angle_alpha   90.00
_cell.angle_beta   90.00
_cell.angle_gamma   90.00
#
_symmetry.space_group_name_H-M   'P 1'
#
loop_
_entity.id
_entity.type
_entity.pdbx_description
1 polymer ?
#
loop_
_entity_poly.entity_id
_entity_poly.type
_entity_poly.pdbx_seq_one_letter_code
_entity_poly.pdbx_strand_id
1 'polypeptide(L)'
;MFLVKKMLGGIVDVVSNIDPGQFVPSDPPPTRRPLAYVQANENDEERKFRSVFQQLAGDDMEVSPNELMNILNKIIAKRGDLKTDGFSVESCRSMVAVMDSDSTGKLGFEEFKYLWNNIKKWQAIYKQFDADQSGLIGASELPNAFRAAGFPLNDQLFQLLIRRYSDENGNMDFDNYIGCLVRLDAMCRAFKTLDKDNNGSIKVNIKEWLQLTMYS
;
A
#
# COMPACT_ATOMS: atom_id res chain seq x y z
N MET A 1 30.24 -1.55 22.83
CA MET A 1 29.21 -2.62 22.76
C MET A 1 27.88 -2.29 23.49
N PHE A 2 27.73 -1.14 24.17
CA PHE A 2 26.52 -0.81 24.95
C PHE A 2 25.48 0.08 24.24
N LEU A 3 25.84 0.82 23.19
CA LEU A 3 24.91 1.73 22.51
C LEU A 3 23.89 1.03 21.58
N VAL A 4 24.26 -0.11 20.98
CA VAL A 4 23.38 -0.82 20.02
C VAL A 4 22.23 -1.55 20.71
N LYS A 5 22.43 -2.04 21.96
CA LYS A 5 21.38 -2.73 22.72
C LYS A 5 20.26 -1.81 23.19
N LYS A 6 20.54 -0.52 23.44
CA LYS A 6 19.56 0.44 23.96
C LYS A 6 18.58 0.95 22.89
N MET A 7 19.06 1.09 21.64
CA MET A 7 18.22 1.47 20.50
C MET A 7 17.26 0.35 20.08
N LEU A 8 17.70 -0.92 20.12
CA LEU A 8 16.86 -2.06 19.78
C LEU A 8 15.85 -2.41 20.88
N GLY A 9 16.23 -2.31 22.15
CA GLY A 9 15.32 -2.59 23.29
C GLY A 9 14.12 -1.63 23.34
N GLY A 10 14.31 -0.36 22.97
CA GLY A 10 13.24 0.64 22.95
C GLY A 10 12.23 0.47 21.82
N ILE A 11 12.59 -0.15 20.69
CA ILE A 11 11.68 -0.35 19.55
C ILE A 11 10.80 -1.60 19.75
N VAL A 12 11.31 -2.61 20.46
CA VAL A 12 10.61 -3.90 20.65
C VAL A 12 9.49 -3.80 21.70
N ASP A 13 9.67 -3.04 22.79
CA ASP A 13 8.62 -2.81 23.80
C ASP A 13 7.46 -1.91 23.29
N VAL A 14 7.69 -1.16 22.21
CA VAL A 14 6.81 -0.12 21.64
C VAL A 14 5.63 -0.67 20.82
N VAL A 15 5.69 -1.92 20.36
CA VAL A 15 4.64 -2.56 19.53
C VAL A 15 3.57 -3.27 20.39
N SER A 16 3.77 -3.36 21.70
CA SER A 16 3.00 -4.21 22.63
C SER A 16 1.51 -3.88 22.80
N ASN A 17 1.06 -2.68 22.40
CA ASN A 17 -0.33 -2.22 22.57
C ASN A 17 -1.14 -2.22 21.27
N ILE A 18 -0.63 -2.82 20.20
CA ILE A 18 -1.35 -2.95 18.92
C ILE A 18 -1.94 -4.35 18.86
N ASP A 19 -3.24 -4.46 18.66
CA ASP A 19 -3.90 -5.72 18.34
C ASP A 19 -3.95 -5.89 16.81
N PRO A 20 -3.13 -6.77 16.22
CA PRO A 20 -3.12 -7.00 14.77
C PRO A 20 -4.47 -7.52 14.25
N GLY A 21 -5.32 -8.07 15.13
CA GLY A 21 -6.67 -8.50 14.82
C GLY A 21 -7.61 -7.35 14.45
N GLN A 22 -7.30 -6.12 14.86
CA GLN A 22 -8.09 -4.92 14.52
C GLN A 22 -7.81 -4.39 13.11
N PHE A 23 -6.69 -4.79 12.50
CA PHE A 23 -6.41 -4.40 11.12
C PHE A 23 -7.36 -5.09 10.16
N VAL A 24 -7.92 -4.35 9.23
CA VAL A 24 -8.75 -4.90 8.14
C VAL A 24 -8.04 -4.61 6.81
N PRO A 25 -6.92 -5.29 6.52
CA PRO A 25 -6.30 -5.20 5.20
C PRO A 25 -7.27 -5.76 4.15
N SER A 26 -7.10 -5.35 2.91
CA SER A 26 -7.93 -5.88 1.84
C SER A 26 -7.58 -7.36 1.55
N ASP A 27 -8.56 -8.12 1.05
CA ASP A 27 -8.35 -9.55 0.77
C ASP A 27 -7.27 -9.76 -0.30
N PRO A 28 -6.32 -10.69 -0.11
CA PRO A 28 -5.22 -10.88 -1.06
C PRO A 28 -5.75 -11.20 -2.47
N PRO A 29 -5.02 -10.79 -3.53
CA PRO A 29 -5.42 -11.12 -4.89
C PRO A 29 -5.54 -12.64 -5.07
N PRO A 30 -6.55 -13.12 -5.82
CA PRO A 30 -6.67 -14.55 -6.12
C PRO A 30 -5.46 -15.00 -6.96
N THR A 31 -5.11 -16.29 -6.87
CA THR A 31 -4.08 -16.88 -7.72
C THR A 31 -4.43 -16.72 -9.20
N ARG A 32 -3.41 -16.47 -10.04
CA ARG A 32 -3.57 -16.26 -11.49
C ARG A 32 -4.36 -17.43 -12.11
N ARG A 33 -5.52 -17.12 -12.71
CA ARG A 33 -6.39 -18.10 -13.42
C ARG A 33 -6.15 -18.04 -14.93
N PRO A 34 -6.41 -19.14 -15.69
CA PRO A 34 -6.33 -19.11 -17.14
C PRO A 34 -7.24 -18.04 -17.76
N LEU A 35 -6.71 -17.24 -18.68
CA LEU A 35 -7.41 -16.09 -19.29
C LEU A 35 -8.78 -16.46 -19.89
N ALA A 36 -8.89 -17.63 -20.53
CA ALA A 36 -10.14 -18.10 -21.12
C ALA A 36 -11.26 -18.31 -20.09
N TYR A 37 -10.92 -18.76 -18.87
CA TYR A 37 -11.90 -18.93 -17.80
C TYR A 37 -12.38 -17.58 -17.26
N VAL A 38 -11.47 -16.61 -17.16
CA VAL A 38 -11.81 -15.28 -16.63
C VAL A 38 -12.68 -14.50 -17.61
N GLN A 39 -12.33 -14.50 -18.90
CA GLN A 39 -13.11 -13.82 -19.94
C GLN A 39 -14.53 -14.39 -20.10
N ALA A 40 -14.74 -15.68 -19.83
CA ALA A 40 -16.05 -16.31 -19.90
C ALA A 40 -16.99 -15.92 -18.74
N ASN A 41 -16.45 -15.42 -17.62
CA ASN A 41 -17.20 -15.16 -16.38
C ASN A 41 -17.11 -13.71 -15.91
N GLU A 42 -16.49 -12.80 -16.68
CA GLU A 42 -16.29 -11.41 -16.28
C GLU A 42 -17.52 -10.54 -16.50
N ASN A 43 -17.77 -9.63 -15.55
CA ASN A 43 -18.81 -8.61 -15.69
C ASN A 43 -18.34 -7.43 -16.56
N ASP A 44 -19.26 -6.52 -16.89
CA ASP A 44 -18.95 -5.38 -17.79
C ASP A 44 -17.90 -4.41 -17.21
N GLU A 45 -17.85 -4.24 -15.89
CA GLU A 45 -16.84 -3.41 -15.25
C GLU A 45 -15.45 -4.04 -15.32
N GLU A 46 -15.36 -5.35 -15.09
CA GLU A 46 -14.12 -6.12 -15.23
C GLU A 46 -13.62 -6.13 -16.66
N ARG A 47 -14.52 -6.24 -17.65
CA ARG A 47 -14.16 -6.15 -19.06
C ARG A 47 -13.56 -4.80 -19.42
N LYS A 48 -14.16 -3.70 -18.94
CA LYS A 48 -13.60 -2.35 -19.13
C LYS A 48 -12.26 -2.21 -18.43
N PHE A 49 -12.14 -2.71 -17.20
CA PHE A 49 -10.89 -2.68 -16.46
C PHE A 49 -9.78 -3.50 -17.14
N ARG A 50 -10.11 -4.67 -17.69
CA ARG A 50 -9.19 -5.50 -18.49
C ARG A 50 -8.70 -4.79 -19.73
N SER A 51 -9.56 -4.05 -20.42
CA SER A 51 -9.15 -3.22 -21.56
C SER A 51 -8.13 -2.15 -21.15
N VAL A 52 -8.35 -1.48 -20.02
CA VAL A 52 -7.39 -0.51 -19.47
C VAL A 52 -6.07 -1.19 -19.10
N PHE A 53 -6.12 -2.36 -18.46
CA PHE A 53 -4.92 -3.14 -18.12
C PHE A 53 -4.14 -3.53 -19.37
N GLN A 54 -4.79 -4.07 -20.40
CA GLN A 54 -4.14 -4.47 -21.65
C GLN A 54 -3.46 -3.29 -22.36
N GLN A 55 -4.11 -2.13 -22.38
CA GLN A 55 -3.51 -0.91 -22.94
C GLN A 55 -2.30 -0.44 -22.14
N LEU A 56 -2.25 -0.72 -20.84
CA LEU A 56 -1.17 -0.31 -19.95
C LEU A 56 0.01 -1.28 -19.98
N ALA A 57 -0.28 -2.58 -19.94
CA ALA A 57 0.70 -3.66 -19.85
C ALA A 57 1.35 -4.00 -21.20
N GLY A 58 0.74 -3.61 -22.32
CA GLY A 58 1.31 -3.88 -23.64
C GLY A 58 1.46 -5.38 -23.93
N ASP A 59 2.57 -5.75 -24.58
CA ASP A 59 2.76 -7.08 -25.16
C ASP A 59 3.10 -8.16 -24.12
N ASP A 60 3.72 -7.79 -22.99
CA ASP A 60 4.13 -8.75 -21.96
C ASP A 60 3.01 -9.08 -20.96
N MET A 61 1.88 -8.36 -21.04
CA MET A 61 0.69 -8.56 -20.20
C MET A 61 0.96 -8.44 -18.70
N GLU A 62 1.97 -7.65 -18.30
CA GLU A 62 2.23 -7.27 -16.91
C GLU A 62 2.53 -5.77 -16.79
N VAL A 63 2.20 -5.16 -15.64
CA VAL A 63 2.43 -3.72 -15.41
C VAL A 63 3.75 -3.53 -14.66
N SER A 64 4.72 -2.90 -15.32
CA SER A 64 6.00 -2.51 -14.74
C SER A 64 5.89 -1.27 -13.85
N PRO A 65 6.91 -0.98 -13.01
CA PRO A 65 6.94 0.25 -12.21
C PRO A 65 6.83 1.54 -13.03
N ASN A 66 7.41 1.57 -14.24
CA ASN A 66 7.33 2.75 -15.11
C ASN A 66 5.92 2.94 -15.70
N GLU A 67 5.26 1.85 -16.09
CA GLU A 67 3.87 1.90 -16.57
C GLU A 67 2.93 2.32 -15.45
N LEU A 68 3.10 1.78 -14.25
CA LEU A 68 2.36 2.19 -13.06
C LEU A 68 2.53 3.69 -12.78
N MET A 69 3.78 4.19 -12.80
CA MET A 69 4.07 5.61 -12.63
C MET A 69 3.33 6.46 -13.67
N ASN A 70 3.44 6.09 -14.94
CA ASN A 70 2.84 6.84 -16.04
C ASN A 70 1.32 6.93 -15.92
N ILE A 71 0.64 5.84 -15.57
CA ILE A 71 -0.83 5.85 -15.45
C ILE A 71 -1.30 6.63 -14.24
N LEU A 72 -0.62 6.50 -13.09
CA LEU A 72 -0.97 7.23 -11.87
C LEU A 72 -0.82 8.74 -12.09
N ASN A 73 0.34 9.17 -12.61
CA ASN A 73 0.59 10.58 -12.89
C ASN A 73 -0.36 11.15 -13.95
N LYS A 74 -0.69 10.37 -15.00
CA LYS A 74 -1.67 10.77 -16.03
C LYS A 74 -3.07 11.01 -15.45
N ILE A 75 -3.46 10.26 -14.41
CA ILE A 75 -4.78 10.37 -13.79
C ILE A 75 -4.82 11.52 -12.80
N ILE A 76 -3.75 11.72 -12.03
CA ILE A 76 -3.68 12.79 -11.05
C ILE A 76 -3.51 14.15 -11.72
N ALA A 77 -2.83 14.23 -12.86
CA ALA A 77 -2.76 15.45 -13.67
C ALA A 77 -4.14 16.00 -14.10
N LYS A 78 -5.19 15.17 -14.07
CA LYS A 78 -6.57 15.57 -14.35
C LYS A 78 -7.34 16.03 -13.11
N ARG A 79 -6.73 16.01 -11.92
CA ARG A 79 -7.33 16.27 -10.62
C ARG A 79 -6.61 17.42 -9.91
N GLY A 80 -7.16 18.63 -10.05
CA GLY A 80 -6.61 19.81 -9.36
C GLY A 80 -6.90 19.85 -7.86
N ASP A 81 -7.76 18.97 -7.37
CA ASP A 81 -8.12 18.83 -5.94
C ASP A 81 -7.12 18.00 -5.13
N LEU A 82 -6.14 17.34 -5.78
CA LEU A 82 -5.13 16.53 -5.11
C LEU A 82 -3.78 17.20 -5.23
N LYS A 83 -3.19 17.62 -4.10
CA LYS A 83 -1.79 18.07 -4.10
C LYS A 83 -0.87 16.86 -4.08
N THR A 84 0.15 16.93 -4.93
CA THR A 84 1.19 15.90 -5.12
C THR A 84 2.34 16.53 -5.90
N ASP A 85 3.55 16.03 -5.71
CA ASP A 85 4.69 16.30 -6.59
C ASP A 85 4.81 15.25 -7.72
N GLY A 86 3.95 14.23 -7.69
CA GLY A 86 3.86 13.15 -8.66
C GLY A 86 4.50 11.86 -8.15
N PHE A 87 3.94 10.73 -8.55
CA PHE A 87 4.51 9.43 -8.23
C PHE A 87 5.88 9.30 -8.88
N SER A 88 6.90 9.07 -8.06
CA SER A 88 8.25 8.75 -8.55
C SER A 88 8.35 7.29 -9.00
N VAL A 89 9.33 6.99 -9.86
CA VAL A 89 9.63 5.60 -10.26
C VAL A 89 9.93 4.75 -9.02
N GLU A 90 10.60 5.30 -8.01
CA GLU A 90 10.97 4.56 -6.81
C GLU A 90 9.77 4.23 -5.93
N SER A 91 8.84 5.18 -5.77
CA SER A 91 7.55 4.93 -5.11
C SER A 91 6.80 3.81 -5.82
N CYS A 92 6.76 3.84 -7.15
CA CYS A 92 6.11 2.78 -7.93
C CYS A 92 6.86 1.45 -7.88
N ARG A 93 8.20 1.42 -7.77
CA ARG A 93 8.96 0.17 -7.55
C ARG A 93 8.60 -0.48 -6.23
N SER A 94 8.55 0.29 -5.15
CA SER A 94 8.13 -0.24 -3.84
C SER A 94 6.67 -0.72 -3.88
N MET A 95 5.77 0.02 -4.51
CA MET A 95 4.37 -0.42 -4.70
C MET A 95 4.26 -1.73 -5.48
N VAL A 96 5.06 -1.89 -6.55
CA VAL A 96 5.09 -3.14 -7.32
C VAL A 96 5.65 -4.27 -6.47
N ALA A 97 6.78 -4.07 -5.79
CA ALA A 97 7.44 -5.10 -4.99
C ALA A 97 6.53 -5.68 -3.89
N VAL A 98 5.73 -4.84 -3.21
CA VAL A 98 4.82 -5.31 -2.15
C VAL A 98 3.51 -5.94 -2.66
N MET A 99 3.23 -5.79 -3.95
CA MET A 99 2.03 -6.35 -4.60
C MET A 99 2.36 -7.56 -5.47
N ASP A 100 3.62 -7.71 -5.89
CA ASP A 100 4.17 -8.80 -6.69
C ASP A 100 4.28 -10.09 -5.87
N SER A 101 3.17 -10.80 -5.80
CA SER A 101 3.02 -12.02 -5.01
C SER A 101 3.69 -13.24 -5.63
N ASP A 102 3.91 -13.21 -6.95
CA ASP A 102 4.53 -14.29 -7.70
C ASP A 102 5.99 -14.02 -8.11
N SER A 103 6.56 -12.90 -7.65
CA SER A 103 7.97 -12.53 -7.83
C SER A 103 8.38 -12.39 -9.30
N THR A 104 7.48 -11.90 -10.14
CA THR A 104 7.73 -11.61 -11.56
C THR A 104 8.48 -10.29 -11.74
N GLY A 105 8.49 -9.42 -10.73
CA GLY A 105 9.00 -8.05 -10.79
C GLY A 105 8.04 -7.05 -11.42
N LYS A 106 6.82 -7.49 -11.76
CA LYS A 106 5.75 -6.71 -12.39
C LYS A 106 4.40 -7.13 -11.82
N LEU A 107 3.33 -6.43 -12.18
CA LEU A 107 1.98 -6.75 -11.72
C LEU A 107 1.18 -7.43 -12.81
N GLY A 108 0.76 -8.66 -12.56
CA GLY A 108 -0.27 -9.33 -13.36
C GLY A 108 -1.64 -8.67 -13.16
N PHE A 109 -2.64 -9.13 -13.92
CA PHE A 109 -3.97 -8.54 -13.91
C PHE A 109 -4.61 -8.48 -12.52
N GLU A 110 -4.56 -9.57 -11.74
CA GLU A 110 -5.20 -9.62 -10.41
C GLU A 110 -4.45 -8.74 -9.38
N GLU A 111 -3.12 -8.69 -9.44
CA GLU A 111 -2.29 -7.84 -8.56
C GLU A 111 -2.53 -6.36 -8.87
N PHE A 112 -2.56 -6.00 -10.16
CA PHE A 112 -2.89 -4.64 -10.59
C PHE A 112 -4.33 -4.26 -10.23
N LYS A 113 -5.29 -5.17 -10.40
CA LYS A 113 -6.71 -4.96 -10.02
C LYS A 113 -6.84 -4.70 -8.53
N TYR A 114 -6.17 -5.49 -7.70
CA TYR A 114 -6.14 -5.32 -6.25
C TYR A 114 -5.57 -3.95 -5.86
N LEU A 115 -4.37 -3.62 -6.37
CA LEU A 115 -3.74 -2.32 -6.14
C LEU A 115 -4.65 -1.17 -6.57
N TRP A 116 -5.21 -1.24 -7.78
CA TRP A 116 -6.08 -0.21 -8.34
C TRP A 116 -7.35 0.02 -7.50
N ASN A 117 -7.98 -1.04 -7.02
CA ASN A 117 -9.17 -0.94 -6.19
C ASN A 117 -8.87 -0.28 -4.84
N ASN A 118 -7.73 -0.62 -4.22
CA ASN A 118 -7.29 0.02 -2.99
C ASN A 118 -6.95 1.50 -3.21
N ILE A 119 -6.25 1.86 -4.29
CA ILE A 119 -5.97 3.26 -4.63
C ILE A 119 -7.27 4.06 -4.77
N LYS A 120 -8.29 3.54 -5.47
CA LYS A 120 -9.59 4.20 -5.59
C LYS A 120 -10.29 4.38 -4.23
N LYS A 121 -10.28 3.34 -3.38
CA LYS A 121 -10.84 3.38 -2.02
C LYS A 121 -10.16 4.46 -1.19
N TRP A 122 -8.83 4.44 -1.13
CA TRP A 122 -8.05 5.37 -0.33
C TRP A 122 -8.10 6.79 -0.88
N GLN A 123 -8.21 6.97 -2.19
CA GLN A 123 -8.48 8.27 -2.78
C GLN A 123 -9.82 8.85 -2.32
N ALA A 124 -10.88 8.05 -2.25
CA ALA A 124 -12.17 8.51 -1.75
C ALA A 124 -12.08 8.94 -0.27
N ILE A 125 -11.33 8.19 0.54
CA ILE A 125 -11.08 8.51 1.95
C ILE A 125 -10.25 9.79 2.08
N TYR A 126 -9.17 9.93 1.31
CA TYR A 126 -8.34 11.14 1.29
C TYR A 126 -9.21 12.39 1.09
N LYS A 127 -10.07 12.37 0.06
CA LYS A 127 -10.98 13.47 -0.24
C LYS A 127 -12.04 13.72 0.85
N GLN A 128 -12.43 12.68 1.59
CA GLN A 128 -13.41 12.80 2.65
C GLN A 128 -12.82 13.43 3.92
N PHE A 129 -11.53 13.18 4.18
CA PHE A 129 -10.86 13.58 5.42
C PHE A 129 -9.95 14.80 5.30
N ASP A 130 -9.70 15.30 4.08
CA ASP A 130 -9.19 16.66 3.81
C ASP A 130 -10.29 17.69 4.10
N ALA A 131 -10.48 17.98 5.39
CA ALA A 131 -11.61 18.76 5.89
C ALA A 131 -11.42 20.26 5.66
N ASP A 132 -10.18 20.71 5.64
CA ASP A 132 -9.81 22.09 5.34
C ASP A 132 -9.67 22.38 3.84
N GLN A 133 -9.85 21.36 2.98
CA GLN A 133 -9.73 21.43 1.52
C GLN A 133 -8.35 21.95 1.08
N SER A 134 -7.33 21.68 1.88
CA SER A 134 -5.96 22.03 1.55
C SER A 134 -5.41 21.20 0.40
N GLY A 135 -6.04 20.07 0.06
CA GLY A 135 -5.54 19.07 -0.87
C GLY A 135 -4.48 18.16 -0.26
N LEU A 136 -4.24 18.26 1.05
CA LEU A 136 -3.28 17.53 1.87
C LEU A 136 -4.01 16.82 3.01
N ILE A 137 -3.38 15.82 3.63
CA ILE A 137 -3.83 15.25 4.90
C ILE A 137 -2.89 15.72 6.01
N GLY A 138 -3.39 16.59 6.88
CA GLY A 138 -2.66 17.09 8.03
C GLY A 138 -2.58 16.09 9.18
N ALA A 139 -1.68 16.34 10.13
CA ALA A 139 -1.47 15.48 11.31
C ALA A 139 -2.74 15.26 12.16
N SER A 140 -3.67 16.22 12.18
CA SER A 140 -4.96 16.09 12.88
C SER A 140 -5.99 15.24 12.12
N GLU A 141 -5.87 15.12 10.80
CA GLU A 141 -6.80 14.40 9.93
C GLU A 141 -6.37 12.95 9.75
N LEU A 142 -5.05 12.72 9.73
CA LEU A 142 -4.39 11.44 9.48
C LEU A 142 -4.97 10.27 10.30
N PRO A 143 -5.21 10.39 11.63
CA PRO A 143 -5.69 9.26 12.42
C PRO A 143 -7.08 8.77 11.99
N ASN A 144 -7.96 9.70 11.63
CA ASN A 144 -9.31 9.35 11.20
C ASN A 144 -9.31 8.79 9.78
N ALA A 145 -8.50 9.34 8.88
CA ALA A 145 -8.31 8.82 7.53
C ALA A 145 -7.76 7.38 7.55
N PHE A 146 -6.75 7.09 8.37
CA PHE A 146 -6.15 5.75 8.48
C PHE A 146 -7.12 4.74 9.13
N ARG A 147 -7.89 5.16 10.14
CA ARG A 147 -8.96 4.33 10.71
C ARG A 147 -10.01 3.97 9.67
N ALA A 148 -10.47 4.94 8.87
CA ALA A 148 -11.41 4.70 7.78
C ALA A 148 -10.83 3.79 6.68
N ALA A 149 -9.51 3.84 6.47
CA ALA A 149 -8.82 2.95 5.53
C ALA A 149 -8.73 1.49 6.02
N GLY A 150 -8.94 1.25 7.33
CA GLY A 150 -8.87 -0.08 7.96
C GLY A 150 -7.68 -0.28 8.90
N PHE A 151 -6.96 0.79 9.24
CA PHE A 151 -5.70 0.74 9.99
C PHE A 151 -5.75 1.60 11.27
N PRO A 152 -6.35 1.11 12.37
CA PRO A 152 -6.26 1.76 13.68
C PRO A 152 -4.83 1.63 14.25
N LEU A 153 -3.99 2.65 14.02
CA LEU A 153 -2.64 2.72 14.58
C LEU A 153 -2.63 3.47 15.92
N ASN A 154 -1.58 3.26 16.72
CA ASN A 154 -1.33 4.06 17.92
C ASN A 154 -0.57 5.35 17.59
N ASP A 155 -0.55 6.30 18.53
CA ASP A 155 0.08 7.62 18.34
C ASP A 155 1.56 7.53 17.98
N GLN A 156 2.27 6.53 18.52
CA GLN A 156 3.70 6.36 18.28
C GLN A 156 3.98 5.95 16.82
N LEU A 157 3.18 5.04 16.26
CA LEU A 157 3.28 4.70 14.84
C LEU A 157 2.88 5.89 13.96
N PHE A 158 1.83 6.64 14.31
CA PHE A 158 1.50 7.86 13.56
C PHE A 158 2.66 8.84 13.52
N GLN A 159 3.37 9.06 14.63
CA GLN A 159 4.56 9.91 14.64
C GLN A 159 5.68 9.41 13.72
N LEU A 160 5.87 8.10 13.59
CA LEU A 160 6.86 7.54 12.66
C LEU A 160 6.42 7.71 11.19
N LEU A 161 5.13 7.51 10.90
CA LEU A 161 4.59 7.71 9.56
C LEU A 161 4.66 9.18 9.14
N ILE A 162 4.29 10.11 10.02
CA ILE A 162 4.41 11.55 9.76
C ILE A 162 5.87 11.93 9.46
N ARG A 163 6.83 11.47 10.28
CA ARG A 163 8.26 11.74 10.03
C ARG A 163 8.78 11.19 8.70
N ARG A 164 8.18 10.11 8.19
CA ARG A 164 8.64 9.43 6.97
C ARG A 164 7.94 9.92 5.70
N TYR A 165 6.68 10.31 5.79
CA TYR A 165 5.79 10.52 4.64
C TYR A 165 5.18 11.93 4.59
N SER A 166 5.37 12.76 5.62
CA SER A 166 4.86 14.13 5.62
C SER A 166 5.98 15.16 5.43
N ASP A 167 5.59 16.36 5.03
CA ASP A 167 6.47 17.53 4.98
C ASP A 167 6.86 18.04 6.39
N GLU A 168 7.65 19.11 6.45
CA GLU A 168 8.09 19.74 7.72
C GLU A 168 6.94 20.27 8.58
N ASN A 169 5.77 20.50 7.98
CA ASN A 169 4.56 20.96 8.65
C ASN A 169 3.67 19.79 9.11
N GLY A 170 4.06 18.55 8.82
CA GLY A 170 3.27 17.35 9.15
C GLY A 170 2.10 17.11 8.19
N ASN A 171 2.14 17.69 6.99
CA ASN A 171 1.15 17.48 5.94
C ASN A 171 1.63 16.39 4.98
N MET A 172 0.76 15.43 4.69
CA MET A 172 1.01 14.34 3.75
C MET A 172 0.28 14.63 2.44
N ASP A 173 1.00 14.64 1.33
CA ASP A 173 0.41 14.77 -0.01
C ASP A 173 -0.09 13.42 -0.53
N PHE A 174 -0.73 13.45 -1.71
CA PHE A 174 -1.50 12.31 -2.20
C PHE A 174 -0.64 11.09 -2.52
N ASP A 175 0.53 11.26 -3.15
CA ASP A 175 1.40 10.14 -3.52
C ASP A 175 2.09 9.52 -2.29
N ASN A 176 2.52 10.32 -1.30
CA ASN A 176 3.03 9.79 -0.04
C ASN A 176 1.93 9.06 0.76
N TYR A 177 0.70 9.59 0.77
CA TYR A 177 -0.44 8.94 1.41
C TYR A 177 -0.73 7.56 0.81
N ILE A 178 -0.80 7.47 -0.53
CA ILE A 178 -1.03 6.20 -1.22
C ILE A 178 0.15 5.24 -1.01
N GLY A 179 1.39 5.71 -1.14
CA GLY A 179 2.58 4.88 -0.91
C GLY A 179 2.64 4.31 0.50
N CYS A 180 2.31 5.13 1.50
CA CYS A 180 2.23 4.70 2.88
C CYS A 180 1.17 3.60 3.09
N LEU A 181 -0.05 3.79 2.57
CA LEU A 181 -1.13 2.81 2.73
C LEU A 181 -0.89 1.51 1.96
N VAL A 182 -0.33 1.58 0.75
CA VAL A 182 0.10 0.39 -0.02
C VAL A 182 1.09 -0.44 0.80
N ARG A 183 2.11 0.21 1.37
CA ARG A 183 3.12 -0.47 2.18
C ARG A 183 2.52 -1.03 3.46
N LEU A 184 1.69 -0.26 4.16
CA LEU A 184 1.05 -0.68 5.41
C LEU A 184 0.13 -1.90 5.20
N ASP A 185 -0.74 -1.85 4.18
CA ASP A 185 -1.61 -2.97 3.81
C ASP A 185 -0.81 -4.24 3.55
N ALA A 186 0.27 -4.15 2.78
CA ALA A 186 1.11 -5.28 2.47
C ALA A 186 1.82 -5.88 3.70
N MET A 187 2.37 -5.04 4.58
CA MET A 187 2.99 -5.50 5.82
C MET A 187 1.97 -6.19 6.73
N CYS A 188 0.75 -5.65 6.84
CA CYS A 188 -0.34 -6.29 7.59
C CYS A 188 -0.72 -7.65 6.98
N ARG A 189 -0.86 -7.76 5.65
CA ARG A 189 -1.16 -9.04 4.97
C ARG A 189 -0.06 -10.07 5.18
N ALA A 190 1.20 -9.66 5.02
CA ALA A 190 2.35 -10.54 5.23
C ALA A 190 2.38 -11.06 6.66
N PHE A 191 2.19 -10.17 7.65
CA PHE A 191 2.12 -10.56 9.06
C PHE A 191 1.00 -11.56 9.33
N LYS A 192 -0.24 -11.27 8.89
CA LYS A 192 -1.39 -12.18 9.06
C LYS A 192 -1.21 -13.54 8.40
N THR A 193 -0.49 -13.59 7.27
CA THR A 193 -0.19 -14.86 6.58
C THR A 193 0.78 -15.74 7.39
N LEU A 194 1.67 -15.11 8.16
CA LEU A 194 2.68 -15.78 8.98
C LEU A 194 2.19 -16.11 10.40
N ASP A 195 1.31 -15.28 10.98
CA ASP A 195 0.71 -15.43 12.31
C ASP A 195 -0.49 -16.39 12.29
N LYS A 196 -0.24 -17.67 12.05
CA LYS A 196 -1.29 -18.70 11.86
C LYS A 196 -2.13 -18.96 13.10
N ASP A 197 -1.60 -18.70 14.29
CA ASP A 197 -2.29 -18.88 15.57
C ASP A 197 -2.90 -17.59 16.11
N ASN A 198 -2.81 -16.48 15.37
CA ASN A 198 -3.35 -15.16 15.72
C ASN A 198 -2.90 -14.69 17.11
N ASN A 199 -1.65 -14.97 17.47
CA ASN A 199 -1.12 -14.63 18.78
C ASN A 199 -0.43 -13.25 18.80
N GLY A 200 -0.33 -12.60 17.63
CA GLY A 200 0.32 -11.29 17.48
C GLY A 200 1.84 -11.36 17.42
N SER A 201 2.44 -12.51 17.14
CA SER A 201 3.89 -12.70 17.04
C SER A 201 4.25 -13.70 15.94
N ILE A 202 5.31 -13.39 15.19
CA ILE A 202 5.85 -14.28 14.14
C ILE A 202 7.27 -14.70 14.49
N LYS A 203 7.63 -15.96 14.20
CA LYS A 203 8.99 -16.47 14.31
C LYS A 203 9.57 -16.62 12.91
N VAL A 204 10.62 -15.87 12.61
CA VAL A 204 11.31 -15.89 11.32
C VAL A 204 12.82 -16.11 11.51
N ASN A 205 13.44 -16.79 10.56
CA ASN A 205 14.90 -16.88 10.46
C ASN A 205 15.46 -15.69 9.65
N ILE A 206 16.80 -15.56 9.57
CA ILE A 206 17.45 -14.44 8.88
C ILE A 206 17.11 -14.37 7.38
N LYS A 207 16.93 -15.52 6.72
CA LYS A 207 16.59 -15.55 5.29
C LYS A 207 15.18 -15.02 5.07
N GLU A 208 14.22 -15.48 5.87
CA GLU A 208 12.82 -15.02 5.84
C GLU A 208 12.73 -13.54 6.18
N TRP A 209 13.47 -13.08 7.19
CA TRP A 209 13.52 -11.66 7.56
C TRP A 209 14.03 -10.78 6.41
N LEU A 210 15.13 -11.19 5.75
CA LEU A 210 15.68 -10.45 4.61
C LEU A 210 14.71 -10.45 3.43
N GLN A 211 14.02 -11.56 3.16
CA GLN A 211 13.00 -11.63 2.12
C GLN A 211 11.84 -10.66 2.40
N LEU A 212 11.34 -10.62 3.63
CA LEU A 212 10.23 -9.75 4.02
C LEU A 212 10.58 -8.25 4.00
N THR A 213 11.83 -7.90 4.26
CA THR A 213 12.25 -6.49 4.45
C THR A 213 12.96 -5.88 3.25
N MET A 214 13.62 -6.68 2.41
CA MET A 214 14.38 -6.17 1.26
C MET A 214 13.59 -6.17 -0.04
N TYR A 215 12.60 -7.06 -0.19
CA TYR A 215 11.68 -7.06 -1.33
C TYR A 215 10.32 -6.49 -0.89
N SER A 216 10.32 -5.19 -0.63
CA SER A 216 9.18 -4.41 -0.15
C SER A 216 9.25 -2.97 -0.66
#